data_AF-A0A258W0Q2-F1
#
_entry.id   AF-A0A258W0Q2-F1
#
_cell.length_a   1.000
_cell.length_b   1.000
_cell.length_c   1.000
_cell.angle_alpha   90.00
_cell.angle_beta   90.00
_cell.angle_gamma   90.00
#
_symmetry.space_group_name_H-M   'P 1'
#
loop_
_entity.id
_entity.type
_entity.pdbx_description
1 polymer ?
#
loop_
_entity_poly.entity_id
_entity_poly.type
_entity_poly.pdbx_seq_one_letter_code
_entity_poly.pdbx_strand_id
1 'polypeptide(L)'
;MFKETGRDEMLAALNLQREAFTAARPEALSVRHDRLERCARMLLDHGEEFARAMSADFGHRSHAQSMLTDVMPAMSLIRYSQKRMKAWSKPEKRHVNFPLNLLGARA
;
A
#
# COMPACT_ATOMS: atom_id res chain seq x y z
N MET A 1 3.58 -27.82 1.70
CA MET A 1 3.71 -27.32 3.09
C MET A 1 4.59 -26.09 3.04
N PHE A 2 4.10 -24.93 3.47
CA PHE A 2 4.93 -23.72 3.52
C PHE A 2 5.99 -23.87 4.61
N LYS A 3 7.21 -23.36 4.36
CA LYS A 3 8.26 -23.35 5.37
C LYS A 3 7.97 -22.23 6.37
N GLU A 4 7.81 -22.59 7.64
CA GLU A 4 7.69 -21.61 8.72
C GLU A 4 8.94 -20.73 8.78
N THR A 5 8.74 -19.42 8.91
CA THR A 5 9.84 -18.44 9.01
C THR A 5 10.29 -18.34 10.47
N GLY A 6 11.59 -18.51 10.71
CA GLY A 6 12.14 -18.45 12.07
C GLY A 6 12.09 -17.03 12.66
N ARG A 7 12.09 -16.92 13.99
CA ARG A 7 12.09 -15.62 14.69
C ARG A 7 13.20 -14.69 14.21
N ASP A 8 14.42 -15.22 14.08
CA ASP A 8 15.57 -14.41 13.71
C ASP A 8 15.52 -13.97 12.24
N GLU A 9 14.96 -14.81 11.35
CA GLU A 9 14.68 -14.45 9.95
C GLU A 9 13.62 -13.33 9.86
N MET A 10 12.55 -13.41 10.67
CA MET A 10 11.53 -12.34 10.74
C MET A 10 12.12 -11.01 11.25
N LEU A 11 13.00 -11.06 12.27
CA LEU A 11 13.66 -9.87 12.80
C LEU A 11 14.64 -9.26 11.79
N ALA A 12 15.36 -10.08 11.04
CA ALA A 12 16.23 -9.63 9.97
C ALA A 12 15.43 -8.89 8.88
N ALA A 13 14.31 -9.48 8.42
CA ALA A 13 13.43 -8.85 7.43
C ALA A 13 12.85 -7.52 7.94
N LEU A 14 12.42 -7.45 9.20
CA LEU A 14 11.90 -6.22 9.81
C LEU A 14 12.97 -5.12 9.88
N ASN A 15 14.20 -5.45 10.28
CA ASN A 15 15.27 -4.47 10.36
C ASN A 15 15.61 -3.90 8.97
N LEU A 16 15.70 -4.76 7.95
CA LEU A 16 15.90 -4.35 6.56
C LEU A 16 14.79 -3.39 6.08
N GLN A 17 13.52 -3.71 6.36
CA GLN A 17 12.39 -2.86 5.99
C GLN A 17 12.45 -1.49 6.69
N ARG A 18 12.83 -1.44 7.97
CA ARG A 18 12.96 -0.21 8.75
C ARG A 18 14.08 0.69 8.26
N GLU A 19 15.24 0.10 7.95
CA GLU A 19 16.39 0.81 7.41
C GLU A 19 16.06 1.42 6.04
N ALA A 20 15.50 0.61 5.13
CA ALA A 20 15.08 1.08 3.81
C ALA A 20 14.03 2.20 3.90
N PHE A 21 13.02 2.06 4.77
CA PHE A 21 12.02 3.10 4.99
C PHE A 21 12.65 4.39 5.51
N THR A 22 13.54 4.29 6.49
CA THR A 22 14.17 5.46 7.12
C THR A 22 15.04 6.22 6.12
N ALA A 23 15.85 5.49 5.33
CA ALA A 23 16.73 6.06 4.32
C ALA A 23 15.98 6.76 3.19
N ALA A 24 14.78 6.28 2.83
CA ALA A 24 14.01 6.80 1.71
C ALA A 24 13.17 8.06 2.02
N ARG A 25 13.14 8.56 3.27
CA ARG A 25 12.24 9.68 3.64
C ARG A 25 12.77 11.06 3.22
N PRO A 26 11.91 11.95 2.66
CA PRO A 26 10.54 11.69 2.23
C PRO A 26 10.52 10.92 0.90
N GLU A 27 9.77 9.81 0.87
CA GLU A 27 9.69 8.97 -0.33
C GLU A 27 9.01 9.75 -1.46
N ALA A 28 9.66 9.82 -2.63
CA ALA A 28 9.15 10.55 -3.77
C ALA A 28 7.81 10.00 -4.29
N LEU A 29 6.93 10.88 -4.76
CA LEU A 29 5.62 10.47 -5.31
C LEU A 29 5.76 9.51 -6.49
N SER A 30 6.80 9.67 -7.33
CA SER A 30 7.10 8.77 -8.44
C SER A 30 7.38 7.34 -7.98
N VAL A 31 8.16 7.16 -6.91
CA VAL A 31 8.47 5.84 -6.34
C VAL A 31 7.22 5.19 -5.74
N ARG A 32 6.40 5.97 -5.04
CA ARG A 32 5.11 5.49 -4.51
C ARG A 32 4.17 5.06 -5.64
N HIS A 33 4.11 5.82 -6.73
CA HIS A 33 3.31 5.50 -7.91
C HIS A 33 3.80 4.23 -8.60
N ASP A 34 5.11 4.07 -8.77
CA ASP A 34 5.75 2.86 -9.33
C ASP A 34 5.38 1.60 -8.51
N ARG A 35 5.47 1.67 -7.18
CA ARG A 35 5.10 0.55 -6.30
C ARG A 35 3.64 0.15 -6.50
N LEU A 36 2.73 1.12 -6.58
CA LEU A 36 1.32 0.87 -6.88
C LEU A 36 1.13 0.26 -8.28
N GLU A 37 1.90 0.70 -9.28
CA GLU A 37 1.85 0.12 -10.62
C GLU A 37 2.28 -1.33 -10.64
N ARG A 38 3.34 -1.69 -9.89
CA ARG A 38 3.78 -3.07 -9.74
C ARG A 38 2.74 -3.95 -9.05
N CYS A 39 2.04 -3.43 -8.04
CA CYS A 39 0.90 -4.13 -7.44
C CYS A 39 -0.24 -4.34 -8.43
N ALA A 40 -0.55 -3.33 -9.25
CA ALA A 40 -1.57 -3.47 -10.29
C ALA A 40 -1.18 -4.55 -11.31
N ARG A 41 0.07 -4.54 -11.80
CA ARG A 41 0.56 -5.57 -12.71
C ARG A 41 0.47 -6.97 -12.12
N MET A 42 0.91 -7.16 -10.88
CA MET A 42 0.77 -8.44 -10.18
C MET A 42 -0.68 -8.94 -10.13
N LEU A 43 -1.65 -8.06 -9.84
CA LEU A 43 -3.07 -8.43 -9.84
C LEU A 43 -3.62 -8.73 -11.23
N LEU A 44 -3.13 -8.04 -12.27
CA LEU A 44 -3.50 -8.28 -13.65
C LEU A 44 -2.97 -9.64 -14.12
N ASP A 45 -1.70 -9.91 -13.85
CA ASP A 45 -0.99 -11.09 -14.35
C ASP A 45 -1.42 -12.36 -13.61
N HIS A 46 -1.74 -12.25 -12.32
CA HIS A 46 -2.00 -13.41 -11.45
C HIS A 46 -3.40 -13.45 -10.82
N GLY A 47 -4.32 -12.56 -11.20
CA GLY A 47 -5.67 -12.48 -10.62
C GLY A 47 -6.43 -13.82 -10.65
N GLU A 48 -6.37 -14.51 -11.79
CA GLU A 48 -6.96 -15.84 -11.99
C GLU A 48 -6.31 -16.90 -11.10
N GLU A 49 -5.00 -16.83 -10.88
CA GLU A 49 -4.29 -17.73 -9.96
C GLU A 49 -4.70 -17.50 -8.52
N PHE A 50 -4.87 -16.23 -8.09
CA PHE A 50 -5.37 -15.91 -6.77
C PHE A 50 -6.81 -16.40 -6.56
N ALA A 51 -7.69 -16.23 -7.56
CA ALA A 51 -9.06 -16.74 -7.50
C ALA A 51 -9.12 -18.27 -7.40
N ARG A 52 -8.27 -18.99 -8.13
CA ARG A 52 -8.12 -20.45 -7.98
C ARG A 52 -7.60 -20.86 -6.61
N ALA A 53 -6.56 -20.18 -6.11
CA ALA A 53 -6.00 -20.45 -4.78
C ALA A 53 -7.07 -20.27 -3.69
N MET A 54 -7.81 -19.15 -3.72
CA MET A 54 -8.92 -18.93 -2.78
C MET A 54 -10.00 -20.01 -2.90
N SER A 55 -10.35 -20.46 -4.11
CA SER A 55 -11.32 -21.55 -4.26
C SER A 55 -10.80 -22.85 -3.63
N ALA A 56 -9.51 -23.17 -3.79
CA ALA A 56 -8.88 -24.33 -3.17
C ALA A 56 -8.81 -24.24 -1.64
N ASP A 57 -8.46 -23.06 -1.10
CA ASP A 57 -8.35 -22.83 0.35
C ASP A 57 -9.72 -22.87 1.05
N PHE A 58 -10.78 -22.44 0.36
CA PHE A 58 -12.11 -22.28 0.94
C PHE A 58 -13.16 -23.28 0.41
N GLY A 59 -12.77 -24.20 -0.49
CA GLY A 59 -13.53 -25.35 -1.01
C GLY A 59 -14.75 -25.05 -1.89
N HIS A 60 -15.46 -23.95 -1.63
CA HIS A 60 -16.72 -23.58 -2.29
C HIS A 60 -16.79 -22.12 -2.72
N ARG A 61 -15.68 -21.38 -2.62
CA ARG A 61 -15.67 -19.98 -3.06
C ARG A 61 -15.74 -19.92 -4.58
N SER A 62 -16.74 -19.19 -5.09
CA SER A 62 -16.90 -18.98 -6.53
C SER A 62 -15.69 -18.20 -7.09
N HIS A 63 -15.15 -18.69 -8.20
CA HIS A 63 -14.05 -18.05 -8.90
C HIS A 63 -14.44 -16.63 -9.37
N ALA A 64 -15.60 -16.50 -10.02
CA ALA A 64 -16.12 -15.23 -10.49
C ALA A 64 -16.40 -14.26 -9.33
N GLN A 65 -16.92 -14.78 -8.21
CA GLN A 65 -17.08 -13.98 -7.00
C GLN A 65 -15.73 -13.45 -6.52
N SER A 66 -14.71 -14.31 -6.46
CA SER A 66 -13.37 -13.93 -5.99
C SER A 66 -12.71 -12.87 -6.88
N MET A 67 -12.85 -13.02 -8.20
CA MET A 67 -12.41 -12.00 -9.14
C MET A 67 -13.13 -10.67 -8.90
N LEU A 68 -14.45 -10.71 -8.72
CA LEU A 68 -15.28 -9.52 -8.55
C LEU A 68 -15.09 -8.83 -7.19
N THR A 69 -14.84 -9.58 -6.11
CA THR A 69 -14.82 -9.03 -4.74
C THR A 69 -13.42 -8.80 -4.20
N ASP A 70 -12.41 -9.48 -4.70
CA ASP A 70 -11.05 -9.41 -4.13
C ASP A 70 -10.05 -8.83 -5.13
N VAL A 71 -10.03 -9.34 -6.37
CA VAL A 71 -9.04 -8.90 -7.38
C VAL A 71 -9.42 -7.56 -8.00
N MET A 72 -10.62 -7.44 -8.59
CA MET A 72 -11.06 -6.22 -9.26
C MET A 72 -11.15 -5.01 -8.31
N PRO A 73 -11.65 -5.12 -7.07
CA PRO A 73 -11.69 -3.99 -6.15
C PRO A 73 -10.31 -3.53 -5.71
N ALA A 74 -9.37 -4.46 -5.47
CA ALA A 74 -7.99 -4.12 -5.16
C ALA A 74 -7.33 -3.32 -6.31
N MET A 75 -7.52 -3.78 -7.56
CA MET A 75 -7.08 -3.04 -8.74
C MET A 75 -7.69 -1.64 -8.80
N SER A 76 -9.01 -1.52 -8.60
CA SER A 76 -9.72 -0.24 -8.64
C SER A 76 -9.21 0.73 -7.57
N LEU A 77 -8.97 0.25 -6.34
CA LEU A 77 -8.42 1.04 -5.25
C LEU A 77 -6.99 1.52 -5.53
N ILE A 78 -6.16 0.68 -6.17
CA ILE A 78 -4.82 1.07 -6.61
C ILE A 78 -4.91 2.22 -7.61
N ARG A 79 -5.76 2.09 -8.65
CA ARG A 79 -5.94 3.14 -9.67
C ARG A 79 -6.51 4.42 -9.09
N TYR A 80 -7.47 4.31 -8.17
CA TYR A 80 -8.01 5.46 -7.43
C TYR A 80 -6.92 6.16 -6.61
N SER A 81 -6.11 5.40 -5.90
CA SER A 81 -5.02 5.92 -5.05
C SER A 81 -3.96 6.63 -5.89
N GLN A 82 -3.54 6.06 -7.02
CA GLN A 82 -2.62 6.71 -7.96
C GLN A 82 -3.15 8.09 -8.42
N LYS A 83 -4.45 8.19 -8.74
CA LYS A 83 -5.07 9.47 -9.15
C LYS A 83 -5.14 10.50 -8.03
N ARG A 84 -5.27 10.08 -6.77
CA ARG A 84 -5.49 10.98 -5.62
C ARG A 84 -4.22 11.30 -4.82
N MET A 85 -3.17 10.48 -4.91
CA MET A 85 -2.00 10.57 -4.02
C MET A 85 -1.32 11.94 -4.04
N LYS A 86 -1.30 12.64 -5.19
CA LYS A 86 -0.69 13.98 -5.29
C LYS A 86 -1.43 14.98 -4.41
N ALA A 87 -2.77 14.90 -4.35
CA ALA A 87 -3.56 15.77 -3.49
C ALA A 87 -3.39 15.39 -2.02
N TRP A 88 -3.43 14.09 -1.69
CA TRP A 88 -3.27 13.58 -0.33
C TRP A 88 -1.89 13.85 0.27
N SER A 89 -0.86 13.99 -0.56
CA SER A 89 0.51 14.22 -0.08
C SER A 89 0.85 15.71 0.06
N LYS A 90 -0.09 16.63 -0.22
CA LYS A 90 0.16 18.06 -0.03
C LYS A 90 0.21 18.38 1.46
N PRO A 91 1.19 19.20 1.92
CA PRO A 91 1.14 19.76 3.27
C PRO A 91 -0.16 20.54 3.48
N GLU A 92 -0.79 20.32 4.63
CA GLU A 92 -1.94 21.10 5.07
C GLU A 92 -1.44 22.37 5.77
N LYS A 93 -1.93 23.54 5.37
CA LYS A 93 -1.65 24.79 6.09
C LYS A 93 -2.50 24.81 7.35
N ARG A 94 -1.86 24.95 8.50
CA ARG A 94 -2.56 25.09 9.78
C ARG A 94 -2.60 26.55 10.19
N HIS A 95 -3.76 26.98 10.70
CA HIS A 95 -3.88 28.31 11.29
C HIS A 95 -3.28 28.30 12.69
N VAL A 96 -2.46 29.31 12.98
CA VAL A 96 -2.02 29.60 14.34
C VAL A 96 -3.01 30.57 14.96
N ASN A 97 -3.51 30.23 16.15
CA ASN A 97 -4.46 31.07 16.88
C ASN A 97 -3.82 32.40 17.30
N PHE A 98 -4.62 33.46 17.33
CA PHE A 98 -4.23 34.73 17.95
C PHE A 98 -4.00 34.56 19.47
N PRO A 99 -3.01 35.22 20.09
CA PRO A 99 -2.02 36.12 19.50
C PRO A 99 -0.72 35.42 19.06
N LEU A 100 -0.64 34.08 19.13
CA LEU A 100 0.60 33.35 18.83
C LEU A 100 1.09 33.58 17.40
N ASN A 101 0.16 33.79 16.46
CA ASN A 101 0.49 34.17 15.08
C ASN A 101 1.24 35.52 14.97
N LEU A 102 0.98 36.47 15.87
CA LEU A 102 1.67 37.75 15.96
C LEU A 102 3.04 37.63 16.63
N LEU A 103 3.23 36.61 17.45
CA LEU A 103 4.51 36.30 18.11
C LEU A 103 5.42 35.42 17.24
N GLY A 104 5.09 35.26 15.96
CA GLY A 104 5.93 34.54 14.99
C GLY A 104 5.77 33.01 15.02
N ALA A 105 4.82 32.47 15.78
CA ALA A 105 4.52 31.04 15.71
C ALA A 105 3.96 30.69 14.33
N ARG A 106 4.46 29.58 13.76
CA ARG A 106 4.03 29.01 12.47
C ARG A 106 3.56 27.58 12.71
N ALA A 107 2.56 27.12 11.95
CA ALA A 107 2.02 25.77 12.02
C ALA A 107 2.16 25.02 10.69
#